data_AF-A0A7W8LRA8-F1
#
_entry.id   AF-A0A7W8LRA8-F1
#
_cell.length_a   1.000
_cell.length_b   1.000
_cell.length_c   1.000
_cell.angle_alpha   90.00
_cell.angle_beta   90.00
_cell.angle_gamma   90.00
#
_symmetry.space_group_name_H-M   'P 1'
#
loop_
_entity.id
_entity.type
_entity.pdbx_description
1 polymer ?
#
loop_
_entity_poly.entity_id
_entity_poly.type
_entity_poly.pdbx_seq_one_letter_code
_entity_poly.pdbx_strand_id
1 'polypeptide(L)' 'MDDNALARYLARQAQALGLDLRTLDCAGPEALRAFAEASLQELSARGLLSGEEAVGCWSAPRFSGH' A
#
# COMPACT_ATOMS: atom_id res chain seq x y z
N MET A 1 -9.59 1.68 14.89
CA MET A 1 -8.64 1.94 13.78
C MET A 1 -9.50 2.19 12.56
N ASP A 2 -9.55 3.43 12.06
CA ASP A 2 -10.59 3.85 11.11
C ASP A 2 -10.31 3.38 9.68
N ASP A 3 -11.02 2.35 9.21
CA ASP A 3 -11.06 1.92 7.80
C ASP A 3 -11.35 3.07 6.83
N ASN A 4 -12.03 4.10 7.31
CA ASN A 4 -12.33 5.32 6.57
C ASN A 4 -11.07 6.09 6.11
N ALA A 5 -9.96 6.01 6.84
CA ALA A 5 -8.71 6.67 6.45
C ALA A 5 -8.08 6.03 5.21
N LEU A 6 -8.09 4.69 5.12
CA LEU A 6 -7.62 3.96 3.93
C LEU A 6 -8.50 4.31 2.72
N ALA A 7 -9.82 4.23 2.88
CA ALA A 7 -10.77 4.52 1.81
C ALA A 7 -10.55 5.93 1.23
N ARG A 8 -10.37 6.95 2.09
CA ARG A 8 -10.09 8.33 1.66
C ARG A 8 -8.73 8.50 1.01
N TYR A 9 -7.73 7.73 1.41
CA TYR A 9 -6.42 7.74 0.76
C TYR A 9 -6.51 7.16 -0.66
N LEU A 10 -7.08 5.96 -0.79
CA LEU A 10 -7.24 5.29 -2.08
C LEU A 10 -8.10 6.12 -3.06
N ALA A 11 -9.19 6.74 -2.57
CA ALA A 11 -10.01 7.62 -3.39
C ALA A 11 -9.22 8.83 -3.94
N ARG A 12 -8.33 9.43 -3.13
CA ARG A 12 -7.47 10.53 -3.58
C ARG A 12 -6.42 10.07 -4.60
N GLN A 13 -5.84 8.89 -4.42
CA GLN A 13 -4.89 8.32 -5.39
C GLN A 13 -5.57 8.03 -6.72
N ALA A 14 -6.77 7.44 -6.70
CA ALA A 14 -7.55 7.18 -7.91
C ALA A 14 -7.86 8.49 -8.67
N GLN A 15 -8.31 9.53 -7.96
CA GLN A 15 -8.57 10.84 -8.56
C GLN A 15 -7.31 11.49 -9.15
N ALA A 16 -6.18 11.42 -8.44
CA ALA A 16 -4.91 11.97 -8.92
C ALA A 16 -4.43 11.29 -10.22
N LEU A 17 -4.75 10.01 -10.40
CA LEU A 17 -4.41 9.21 -11.57
C LEU A 17 -5.50 9.23 -12.66
N GLY A 18 -6.60 9.95 -12.45
CA GLY A 18 -7.74 9.97 -13.38
C GLY A 18 -8.47 8.62 -13.49
N LEU A 19 -8.37 7.79 -12.45
CA LEU A 19 -8.95 6.45 -12.40
C LEU A 19 -10.33 6.46 -11.74
N ASP A 20 -11.30 5.93 -12.46
CA ASP A 20 -12.59 5.48 -11.95
C ASP A 20 -13.08 4.27 -12.78
N LEU A 21 -14.25 3.72 -12.44
CA LEU A 21 -14.79 2.55 -13.13
C LEU A 21 -15.10 2.79 -14.61
N ARG A 22 -15.30 4.04 -15.04
CA ARG A 22 -15.60 4.40 -16.43
C ARG A 22 -14.30 4.60 -17.23
N THR A 23 -13.22 5.00 -16.58
CA THR A 23 -11.92 5.21 -17.23
C THR A 23 -11.00 3.98 -17.20
N LEU A 24 -11.36 2.95 -16.42
CA LEU A 24 -10.54 1.76 -16.20
C LEU A 24 -10.07 1.08 -17.50
N ASP A 25 -10.98 0.88 -18.47
CA ASP A 25 -10.68 0.18 -19.73
C ASP A 25 -9.77 1.00 -20.66
N CYS A 26 -9.72 2.32 -20.48
CA CYS A 26 -8.91 3.23 -21.27
C CYS A 26 -7.66 3.72 -20.54
N ALA A 27 -7.50 3.35 -19.27
CA ALA A 27 -6.38 3.77 -18.45
C ALA A 27 -5.07 3.14 -18.95
N GLY A 28 -4.00 3.93 -18.95
CA GLY A 28 -2.67 3.43 -19.27
C GLY A 28 -2.19 2.41 -18.22
N PRO A 29 -1.41 1.40 -18.63
CA PRO A 29 -0.88 0.39 -17.70
C PRO A 29 -0.01 1.02 -16.60
N GLU A 30 0.64 2.15 -16.86
CA GLU A 30 1.42 2.90 -15.88
C GLU A 30 0.54 3.45 -14.75
N ALA A 31 -0.62 4.02 -15.07
CA ALA A 31 -1.56 4.55 -14.07
C ALA A 31 -2.15 3.43 -13.22
N LEU A 32 -2.53 2.31 -13.86
CA LEU A 32 -3.03 1.13 -13.15
C LEU A 32 -1.98 0.54 -12.21
N ARG A 33 -0.73 0.42 -12.68
CA ARG A 33 0.39 -0.05 -11.87
C ARG A 33 0.65 0.88 -10.69
N ALA A 34 0.68 2.20 -10.91
CA ALA A 34 0.91 3.17 -9.84
C ALA A 34 -0.16 3.10 -8.75
N PHE A 35 -1.44 2.94 -9.14
CA PHE A 35 -2.52 2.76 -8.20
C PHE A 35 -2.42 1.46 -7.41
N ALA A 36 -2.09 0.35 -8.09
CA ALA A 36 -1.88 -0.94 -7.44
C ALA A 36 -0.71 -0.89 -6.44
N GLU A 37 0.42 -0.29 -6.83
CA GLU A 37 1.59 -0.13 -5.97
C GLU A 37 1.27 0.67 -4.70
N ALA A 38 0.62 1.84 -4.85
CA ALA A 38 0.20 2.65 -3.71
C ALA A 38 -0.76 1.89 -2.77
N SER A 39 -1.68 1.10 -3.34
CA SER A 39 -2.62 0.29 -2.57
C SER A 39 -1.90 -0.81 -1.77
N LEU A 40 -0.98 -1.52 -2.42
CA LEU A 40 -0.21 -2.60 -1.79
C LEU A 40 0.72 -2.08 -0.70
N GLN A 41 1.37 -0.94 -0.92
CA GLN A 41 2.21 -0.28 0.08
C GLN A 41 1.40 0.08 1.33
N GLU A 42 0.24 0.70 1.16
CA GLU A 42 -0.58 1.14 2.28
C GLU A 42 -1.21 -0.04 3.04
N LEU A 43 -1.62 -1.10 2.34
CA LEU A 43 -2.09 -2.35 2.96
C LEU A 43 -0.97 -3.06 3.74
N SER A 44 0.25 -3.05 3.21
CA SER A 44 1.43 -3.60 3.88
C SER A 44 1.80 -2.80 5.13
N ALA A 45 1.78 -1.46 5.05
CA ALA A 45 2.04 -0.57 6.20
C ALA A 45 1.03 -0.77 7.35
N ARG A 46 -0.19 -1.22 7.02
CA ARG A 46 -1.23 -1.61 7.99
C ARG A 46 -1.10 -3.04 8.50
N GLY A 47 -0.14 -3.83 8.01
CA GLY A 47 0.04 -5.24 8.35
C GLY A 47 -1.06 -6.16 7.79
N LEU A 48 -1.83 -5.70 6.81
CA LEU A 48 -2.90 -6.50 6.17
C LEU A 48 -2.37 -7.39 5.05
N LEU A 49 -1.21 -7.04 4.49
CA LEU A 49 -0.46 -7.85 3.54
C LEU A 49 0.96 -8.04 4.06
N SER A 50 1.57 -9.16 3.70
CA SER A 50 3.02 -9.29 3.79
C SER A 50 3.64 -8.27 2.85
N GLY A 51 4.21 -7.20 3.40
CA GLY A 51 5.07 -6.31 2.63
C GLY A 51 6.33 -7.06 2.20
N GLU A 52 7.07 -6.50 1.24
CA GLU A 52 8.50 -6.79 1.19
C GLU A 52 9.03 -6.54 2.60
N GLU A 53 9.51 -7.60 3.27
CA GLU A 53 10.22 -7.46 4.53
C GLU A 53 11.22 -6.33 4.34
N ALA A 54 11.10 -5.28 5.16
CA ALA A 54 12.11 -4.25 5.20
C ALA A 54 13.45 -4.96 5.40
N VAL A 55 14.27 -4.99 4.35
CA VAL A 55 15.64 -5.47 4.37
C VAL A 55 16.37 -4.61 5.39
N GLY A 56 16.42 -5.06 6.66
CA GLY A 56 17.07 -4.28 7.72
C GLY A 56 16.62 -4.44 9.17
N CYS A 57 15.74 -5.36 9.58
CA CYS A 57 15.51 -5.61 11.02
C CYS A 57 16.36 -6.78 11.56
N TRP A 58 17.69 -6.66 11.49
CA TRP A 58 18.63 -7.54 12.19
C TRP A 58 18.87 -7.08 13.65
N SER A 59 17.82 -6.77 14.40
CA SER A 59 17.92 -6.69 15.86
C SER A 59 17.09 -7.80 16.48
N ALA A 60 17.65 -9.01 16.42
CA ALA A 60 17.29 -10.05 17.37
C ALA A 60 17.67 -9.56 18.78
N PRO A 61 16.77 -9.63 19.77
CA PRO A 61 17.12 -9.32 21.15
C PRO A 61 18.19 -10.32 21.61
N ARG A 62 19.34 -9.83 22.09
CA ARG A 62 20.28 -10.67 22.81
C ARG A 62 19.67 -10.99 24.16
N PHE A 63 18.89 -12.06 24.24
CA PHE A 63 18.65 -12.74 25.51
C PHE A 63 19.99 -13.33 25.94
N SER A 64 20.74 -12.61 26.77
CA SER A 64 21.74 -13.22 27.64
C SER A 64 21.23 -13.04 29.07
N GLY A 65 20.48 -14.04 29.51
CA GLY A 65 20.26 -14.26 30.93
C GLY A 65 21.49 -14.92 31.54
N HIS A 66 21.76 -14.48 32.77
CA HIS A 66 22.73 -14.96 33.77
C HIS A 66 24.19 -14.57 33.58
#